data_AF-A0A2Z6QG90-F1
#
_entry.id   AF-A0A2Z6QG90-F1
#
_cell.length_a   1.000
_cell.length_b   1.000
_cell.length_c   1.000
_cell.angle_alpha   90.00
_cell.angle_beta   90.00
_cell.angle_gamma   90.00
#
_symmetry.space_group_name_H-M   'P 1'
#
loop_
_entity.id
_entity.type
_entity.pdbx_description
1 polymer ?
#
loop_
_entity_poly.entity_id
_entity_poly.type
_entity_poly.pdbx_seq_one_letter_code
_entity_poly.pdbx_strand_id
1 'polypeptide(L)'
;MGERQAERPVIYIDPQKARDLDRDLTLQEIYYRSEGYYQTAEKMLDVCKKAGYKFTLSMIKKWLNCQALYQIYKPWPKFIQYASFNSIQTLNKAHQSDTIPMPHDKVGNRIYKYRGVIKD
;
A
#
# COMPACT_ATOMS: atom_id res chain seq x y z
N MET A 1 -33.28 -47.90 15.60
CA MET A 1 -32.18 -47.32 14.79
C MET A 1 -32.24 -45.81 14.99
N GLY A 2 -31.27 -45.22 15.69
CA GLY A 2 -31.22 -43.77 15.91
C GLY A 2 -30.50 -43.10 14.73
N GLU A 3 -31.16 -42.17 14.06
CA GLU A 3 -30.55 -41.35 13.02
C GLU A 3 -29.48 -40.45 13.65
N ARG A 4 -28.22 -40.63 13.25
CA ARG A 4 -27.14 -39.69 13.58
C ARG A 4 -27.36 -38.44 12.72
N GLN A 5 -27.91 -37.38 13.31
CA GLN A 5 -27.90 -36.08 12.66
C GLN A 5 -26.44 -35.61 12.52
N ALA A 6 -25.98 -35.44 11.29
CA ALA A 6 -24.69 -34.83 11.02
C ALA A 6 -24.79 -33.33 11.34
N GLU A 7 -24.13 -32.89 12.40
CA GLU A 7 -24.02 -31.47 12.72
C GLU A 7 -23.38 -30.74 11.54
N ARG A 8 -24.10 -29.76 10.98
CA ARG A 8 -23.57 -28.93 9.90
C ARG A 8 -22.45 -28.07 10.47
N PRO A 9 -21.28 -27.97 9.80
CA PRO A 9 -20.21 -27.11 10.27
C PRO A 9 -20.69 -25.65 10.27
N VAL A 10 -20.63 -25.01 11.43
CA VAL A 10 -20.95 -23.59 11.61
C VAL A 10 -19.67 -22.80 11.34
N ILE A 11 -19.66 -22.01 10.26
CA ILE A 11 -18.54 -21.12 9.95
C ILE A 11 -18.77 -19.81 10.68
N TYR A 12 -17.92 -19.51 11.66
CA TYR A 12 -17.92 -18.22 12.34
C TYR A 12 -17.23 -17.16 11.47
N ILE A 13 -17.98 -16.15 11.05
CA ILE A 13 -17.44 -14.97 10.37
C ILE A 13 -17.33 -13.86 11.41
N ASP A 14 -16.11 -13.38 11.63
CA ASP A 14 -15.86 -12.20 12.46
C ASP A 14 -16.52 -10.97 11.81
N PRO A 15 -17.54 -10.36 12.45
CA PRO A 15 -18.27 -9.23 11.89
C PRO A 15 -17.37 -8.01 11.63
N GLN A 16 -16.29 -7.86 12.42
CA GLN A 16 -15.37 -6.75 12.24
C GLN A 16 -14.53 -6.95 10.97
N LYS A 17 -14.00 -8.15 10.76
CA LYS A 17 -13.26 -8.49 9.52
C LYS A 17 -14.14 -8.37 8.29
N ALA A 18 -15.41 -8.76 8.38
CA ALA A 18 -16.35 -8.59 7.28
C ALA A 18 -16.52 -7.10 6.89
N ARG A 19 -16.69 -6.22 7.88
CA ARG A 19 -16.79 -4.76 7.64
C ARG A 19 -15.49 -4.16 7.09
N ASP A 20 -14.35 -4.61 7.59
CA ASP A 20 -13.05 -4.15 7.10
C ASP A 20 -12.82 -4.57 5.64
N LEU A 21 -13.20 -5.80 5.28
CA LEU A 21 -13.13 -6.31 3.91
C LEU A 21 -14.05 -5.54 2.96
N ASP A 22 -15.31 -5.31 3.37
CA ASP A 22 -16.29 -4.56 2.58
C ASP A 22 -15.82 -3.12 2.29
N ARG A 23 -15.24 -2.47 3.29
CA ARG A 23 -14.58 -1.17 3.13
C ARG A 23 -13.45 -1.24 2.11
N ASP A 24 -12.57 -2.23 2.23
CA ASP A 24 -11.38 -2.32 1.39
C ASP A 24 -11.74 -2.61 -0.08
N LEU A 25 -12.76 -3.45 -0.32
CA LEU A 25 -13.37 -3.68 -1.63
C LEU A 25 -13.96 -2.39 -2.22
N THR A 26 -14.75 -1.66 -1.42
CA THR A 26 -15.35 -0.38 -1.84
C THR A 26 -14.28 0.63 -2.26
N LEU A 27 -13.22 0.78 -1.46
CA LEU A 27 -12.11 1.69 -1.76
C LEU A 27 -11.36 1.26 -3.02
N GLN A 28 -11.20 -0.05 -3.25
CA GLN A 28 -10.58 -0.61 -4.44
C GLN A 28 -11.40 -0.28 -5.70
N GLU A 29 -12.72 -0.52 -5.68
CA GLU A 29 -13.59 -0.21 -6.82
C GLU A 29 -13.56 1.26 -7.20
N ILE A 30 -13.55 2.16 -6.20
CA ILE A 30 -13.45 3.60 -6.43
C ILE A 30 -12.07 3.96 -6.99
N TYR A 31 -11.00 3.44 -6.39
CA TYR A 31 -9.63 3.84 -6.74
C TYR A 31 -9.18 3.39 -8.12
N TYR A 32 -9.57 2.18 -8.53
CA TYR A 32 -9.17 1.58 -9.81
C TYR A 32 -10.18 1.86 -10.94
N ARG A 33 -11.16 2.73 -10.71
CA ARG A 33 -12.13 3.15 -11.73
C ARG A 33 -11.45 3.91 -12.87
N SER A 34 -11.93 3.72 -14.10
CA SER A 34 -11.40 4.41 -15.29
C SER A 34 -11.62 5.93 -15.29
N GLU A 35 -12.47 6.45 -14.40
CA GLU A 35 -12.77 7.88 -14.23
C GLU A 35 -11.57 8.70 -13.75
N GLY A 36 -10.51 8.06 -13.24
CA GLY A 36 -9.20 8.68 -13.08
C GLY A 36 -8.49 8.32 -11.79
N TYR A 37 -7.15 8.35 -11.85
CA TYR A 37 -6.27 8.11 -10.71
C TYR A 37 -6.28 9.27 -9.70
N TYR A 38 -6.67 9.00 -8.45
CA TYR A 38 -6.66 10.00 -7.38
C TYR A 38 -5.27 10.15 -6.75
N GLN A 39 -4.51 11.15 -7.21
CA GLN A 39 -3.15 11.42 -6.71
C GLN A 39 -3.06 11.74 -5.21
N THR A 40 -4.13 12.28 -4.61
CA THR A 40 -4.14 12.65 -3.19
C THR A 40 -5.28 11.99 -2.44
N ALA A 41 -5.06 11.71 -1.15
CA ALA A 41 -6.07 11.13 -0.28
C ALA A 41 -7.30 12.05 -0.13
N GLU A 42 -7.13 13.36 -0.26
CA GLU A 42 -8.21 14.35 -0.22
C GLU A 42 -9.15 14.22 -1.43
N LYS A 43 -8.59 14.09 -2.64
CA LYS A 43 -9.40 13.88 -3.85
C LYS A 43 -10.20 12.58 -3.77
N MET A 44 -9.56 11.51 -3.28
CA MET A 44 -10.24 10.23 -3.08
C MET A 44 -11.35 10.34 -2.02
N LEU A 45 -11.11 11.10 -0.94
CA LEU A 45 -12.12 11.35 0.10
C LEU A 45 -13.35 12.08 -0.46
N ASP A 46 -13.15 13.09 -1.29
CA ASP A 46 -14.27 13.84 -1.89
C ASP A 46 -15.11 12.97 -2.82
N VAL A 47 -14.48 12.06 -3.57
CA VAL A 47 -15.19 11.08 -4.41
C VAL A 47 -15.99 10.10 -3.54
N CYS A 48 -15.37 9.59 -2.48
CA CYS A 48 -16.06 8.71 -1.53
C CYS A 48 -17.28 9.39 -0.90
N LYS A 49 -17.16 10.67 -0.52
CA LYS A 49 -18.28 11.48 0.00
C LYS A 49 -19.38 11.67 -1.04
N LYS A 50 -19.03 11.95 -2.29
CA LYS A 50 -19.98 12.07 -3.41
C LYS A 50 -20.72 10.74 -3.67
N ALA A 51 -20.04 9.62 -3.47
CA ALA A 51 -20.64 8.28 -3.56
C ALA A 51 -21.45 7.88 -2.30
N GLY A 52 -21.55 8.75 -1.29
CA GLY A 52 -22.35 8.52 -0.08
C GLY A 52 -21.60 7.81 1.06
N TYR A 53 -20.31 7.52 0.91
CA TYR A 53 -19.50 6.85 1.93
C TYR A 53 -18.98 7.82 2.99
N LYS A 54 -19.05 7.37 4.25
CA LYS A 54 -18.60 8.13 5.44
C LYS A 54 -17.20 7.73 5.88
N PHE A 55 -16.24 7.70 4.95
CA PHE A 55 -14.86 7.38 5.28
C PHE A 55 -14.14 8.56 5.93
N THR A 56 -13.18 8.26 6.82
CA THR A 56 -12.28 9.27 7.38
C THR A 56 -11.02 9.40 6.53
N LEU A 57 -10.39 10.57 6.56
CA LEU A 57 -9.13 10.80 5.85
C LEU A 57 -8.02 9.83 6.31
N SER A 58 -8.00 9.48 7.60
CA SER A 58 -7.03 8.53 8.18
C SER A 58 -7.18 7.14 7.58
N MET A 59 -8.42 6.65 7.43
CA MET A 59 -8.71 5.34 6.84
C MET A 59 -8.25 5.29 5.38
N ILE A 60 -8.56 6.31 4.59
CA ILE A 60 -8.15 6.40 3.19
C ILE A 60 -6.62 6.46 3.08
N LYS A 61 -5.95 7.27 3.92
CA LYS A 61 -4.47 7.33 3.95
C LYS A 61 -3.85 5.98 4.29
N LYS A 62 -4.39 5.28 5.29
CA LYS A 62 -3.92 3.95 5.68
C LYS A 62 -4.06 2.96 4.52
N TRP A 63 -5.23 2.91 3.89
CA TRP A 63 -5.50 2.01 2.76
C TRP A 63 -4.65 2.35 1.52
N LEU A 64 -4.51 3.64 1.17
CA LEU A 64 -3.68 4.09 0.04
C LEU A 64 -2.20 3.73 0.23
N ASN A 65 -1.67 3.83 1.46
CA ASN A 65 -0.28 3.43 1.72
C ASN A 65 -0.03 1.93 1.48
N CYS A 66 -1.07 1.09 1.45
CA CYS A 66 -0.95 -0.32 1.08
C CYS A 66 -0.97 -0.54 -0.44
N GLN A 67 -1.37 0.45 -1.24
CA GLN A 67 -1.49 0.29 -2.69
C GLN A 67 -0.15 0.59 -3.40
N ALA A 68 0.30 -0.35 -4.22
CA ALA A 68 1.57 -0.24 -4.95
C ALA A 68 1.60 0.99 -5.87
N LEU A 69 0.51 1.27 -6.60
CA LEU A 69 0.43 2.43 -7.50
C LEU A 69 0.59 3.75 -6.73
N TYR A 70 -0.07 3.86 -5.57
CA TYR A 70 0.06 5.04 -4.72
C TYR A 70 1.50 5.28 -4.28
N GLN A 71 2.24 4.22 -3.92
CA GLN A 71 3.65 4.31 -3.54
C GLN A 71 4.59 4.63 -4.71
N ILE A 72 4.26 4.18 -5.92
CA ILE A 72 5.06 4.49 -7.12
C ILE A 72 5.00 5.98 -7.45
N TYR A 73 3.79 6.55 -7.46
CA TYR A 73 3.55 7.95 -7.84
C TYR A 73 3.60 8.94 -6.67
N LYS A 74 3.93 8.48 -5.46
CA LYS A 74 4.06 9.36 -4.30
C LYS A 74 5.20 10.36 -4.51
N PRO A 75 5.01 11.65 -4.18
CA PRO A 75 6.09 12.62 -4.26
C PRO A 75 7.27 12.24 -3.37
N TRP A 76 8.47 12.66 -3.79
CA TRP A 76 9.72 12.35 -3.10
C TRP A 76 9.67 12.82 -1.63
N PRO A 77 10.05 11.99 -0.64
CA PRO A 77 10.17 12.42 0.75
C PRO A 77 11.27 13.49 0.91
N LYS A 78 10.89 14.73 1.27
CA LYS A 78 11.83 15.88 1.34
C LYS A 78 13.07 15.64 2.21
N PHE A 79 13.01 14.68 3.12
CA PHE A 79 14.10 14.34 4.02
C PHE A 79 14.23 12.82 4.10
N ILE A 80 15.40 12.31 3.72
CA ILE A 80 15.79 10.91 3.86
C ILE A 80 16.91 10.91 4.91
N GLN A 81 16.66 10.30 6.07
CA GLN A 81 17.72 10.08 7.05
C GLN A 81 18.63 8.98 6.52
N TYR A 82 19.87 9.35 6.18
CA TYR A 82 20.92 8.37 5.95
C TYR A 82 21.46 7.94 7.31
N ALA A 83 21.46 6.63 7.58
CA ALA A 83 22.22 6.10 8.68
C ALA A 83 23.70 6.43 8.42
N SER A 84 24.40 7.00 9.41
CA SER A 84 25.85 7.18 9.28
C SER A 84 26.53 5.83 9.52
N PHE A 85 27.34 5.38 8.56
CA PHE A 85 28.04 4.09 8.62
C PHE A 85 29.46 4.23 9.17
N ASN A 86 29.80 5.39 9.73
CA ASN A 86 31.13 5.68 10.27
C ASN A 86 31.52 4.75 11.44
N SER A 87 30.56 4.02 12.02
CA SER A 87 30.78 3.03 13.07
C SER A 87 30.93 1.59 12.56
N ILE A 88 30.78 1.32 11.25
CA ILE A 88 30.99 -0.02 10.67
C ILE A 88 32.49 -0.21 10.43
N GLN A 89 33.13 -0.98 11.32
CA GLN A 89 34.57 -1.25 11.27
C GLN A 89 34.95 -2.51 10.48
N THR A 90 33.97 -3.33 10.07
CA THR A 90 34.21 -4.63 9.41
C THR A 90 33.52 -4.68 8.07
N LEU A 91 34.30 -4.93 7.01
CA LEU A 91 33.81 -5.11 5.64
C LEU A 91 32.81 -6.31 5.62
N ASN A 92 31.65 -6.14 4.98
CA ASN A 92 30.58 -7.16 4.84
C ASN A 92 29.73 -7.53 6.07
N LYS A 93 29.70 -6.74 7.16
CA LYS A 93 28.72 -7.01 8.24
C LYS A 93 27.25 -6.75 7.86
N ALA A 94 26.99 -5.97 6.81
CA ALA A 94 25.64 -5.68 6.35
C ALA A 94 25.59 -5.77 4.81
N HIS A 95 24.93 -6.82 4.28
CA HIS A 95 24.55 -6.86 2.86
C HIS A 95 23.35 -5.92 2.65
N GLN A 96 23.62 -4.72 2.13
CA GLN A 96 22.64 -3.64 2.00
C GLN A 96 22.16 -3.39 0.57
N SER A 97 21.84 -4.43 -0.20
CA SER A 97 21.12 -4.22 -1.48
C SER A 97 19.77 -3.54 -1.26
N ASP A 98 19.13 -3.77 -0.12
CA ASP A 98 17.76 -3.34 0.16
C ASP A 98 17.67 -1.98 0.91
N THR A 99 18.82 -1.45 1.36
CA THR A 99 18.89 -0.21 2.17
C THR A 99 19.44 0.97 1.39
N ILE A 100 20.00 0.74 0.20
CA ILE A 100 20.34 1.82 -0.73
C ILE A 100 19.03 2.30 -1.37
N PRO A 101 18.61 3.57 -1.17
CA PRO A 101 17.46 4.09 -1.89
C PRO A 101 17.69 3.94 -3.39
N MET A 102 16.77 3.26 -4.09
CA MET A 102 16.91 3.00 -5.52
C MET A 102 17.18 4.32 -6.26
N PRO A 103 18.25 4.42 -7.07
CA PRO A 103 18.53 5.64 -7.81
C PRO A 103 17.37 5.90 -8.75
N HIS A 104 16.76 7.07 -8.57
CA HIS A 104 15.71 7.55 -9.45
C HIS A 104 16.39 8.27 -10.61
N ASP A 105 16.33 7.69 -11.80
CA ASP A 105 16.89 8.34 -12.99
C ASP A 105 15.91 9.37 -13.55
N LYS A 106 16.44 10.50 -14.02
CA LYS A 106 15.65 11.62 -14.53
C LYS A 106 15.86 11.72 -16.03
N VAL A 107 14.90 11.19 -16.78
CA VAL A 107 14.86 11.32 -18.24
C VAL A 107 13.88 12.44 -18.59
N GLY A 108 14.43 13.62 -18.90
CA GLY A 108 13.65 14.84 -19.13
C GLY A 108 12.94 15.33 -17.86
N ASN A 109 11.61 15.52 -17.94
CA ASN A 109 10.78 15.94 -16.81
C ASN A 109 10.15 14.78 -16.00
N ARG A 110 10.45 13.52 -16.35
CA ARG A 110 9.92 12.34 -15.65
C ARG A 110 11.03 11.63 -14.89
N ILE A 111 10.66 11.14 -13.72
CA ILE A 111 11.54 10.41 -12.81
C ILE A 111 11.07 8.96 -12.77
N TYR A 112 11.96 8.02 -13.10
CA TYR A 112 11.65 6.59 -13.15
C TYR A 112 12.36 5.86 -11.99
N LYS A 113 11.66 4.93 -11.34
CA LYS A 113 12.24 4.01 -10.34
C LYS A 113 12.79 2.77 -11.06
N TYR A 114 14.10 2.55 -11.02
CA TYR A 114 14.71 1.32 -11.57
C TYR A 114 14.89 0.27 -10.47
N ARG A 115 14.68 -1.01 -10.79
CA ARG A 115 15.11 -2.15 -9.97
C ARG A 115 16.52 -2.53 -10.43
N GLY A 116 17.54 -2.29 -9.59
CA GLY A 116 18.90 -2.74 -9.89
C GLY A 116 18.92 -4.26 -10.04
N VAL A 117 19.27 -4.76 -11.23
CA VAL A 117 19.59 -6.18 -11.45
C VAL A 117 21.10 -6.28 -11.40
N ILE A 118 21.63 -6.87 -10.33
CA ILE A 118 23.04 -7.29 -10.30
C ILE A 118 23.14 -8.43 -11.32
N LYS A 119 23.94 -8.25 -12.36
CA LYS A 119 24.36 -9.34 -13.24
C LYS A 119 25.67 -9.89 -12.68
N ASP A 120 25.72 -11.20 -12.49
CA ASP A 120 26.92 -11.96 -12.13
C ASP A 120 28.02 -11.82 -13.17
#